data_AF-A0A1R0ZV47-F1
#
_entry.id   AF-A0A1R0ZV47-F1
#
_cell.length_a   1.000
_cell.length_b   1.000
_cell.length_c   1.000
_cell.angle_alpha   90.00
_cell.angle_beta   90.00
_cell.angle_gamma   90.00
#
_symmetry.space_group_name_H-M   'P 1'
#
loop_
_entity.id
_entity.type
_entity.pdbx_description
1 polymer ?
#
loop_
_entity_poly.entity_id
_entity_poly.type
_entity_poly.pdbx_seq_one_letter_code
_entity_poly.pdbx_strand_id
1 'polypeptide(L)'
;MRHFILLLLLTLVLVGCNEAKPDFDNVSESLVNAERVMNDKDLVITTATSSQSKIINFRILIKDRINNEQAKGLVNDFFNEIDKNITDLELFKKTYSIKFDIKSQKDGQILYQGKREKEEDQIWWQF
;
A
#
# COMPACT_ATOMS: atom_id res chain seq x y z
N MET A 1 -39.25 -41.14 -15.61
CA MET A 1 -38.79 -39.74 -15.81
C MET A 1 -38.88 -38.92 -14.51
N ARG A 2 -38.29 -39.40 -13.41
CA ARG A 2 -38.37 -38.69 -12.10
C ARG A 2 -37.03 -38.61 -11.35
N HIS A 3 -36.01 -39.28 -11.87
CA HIS A 3 -34.64 -39.29 -11.32
C HIS A 3 -33.65 -38.40 -12.09
N PHE A 4 -34.04 -37.87 -13.25
CA PHE A 4 -33.18 -36.97 -14.04
C PHE A 4 -33.17 -35.52 -13.52
N ILE A 5 -34.10 -35.14 -12.64
CA ILE A 5 -34.18 -33.76 -12.10
C ILE A 5 -33.22 -33.55 -10.92
N LEU A 6 -32.82 -34.62 -10.22
CA LEU A 6 -31.93 -34.51 -9.05
C LEU A 6 -30.43 -34.37 -9.38
N LEU A 7 -30.04 -34.68 -10.63
CA LEU A 7 -28.64 -34.63 -11.06
C LEU A 7 -28.20 -33.27 -11.63
N LEU A 8 -29.15 -32.39 -11.94
CA LEU A 8 -28.86 -31.06 -12.49
C LEU A 8 -28.61 -29.99 -11.41
N LEU A 9 -28.92 -30.29 -10.14
CA LEU A 9 -28.80 -29.36 -9.02
C LEU A 9 -27.45 -29.44 -8.30
N LEU A 10 -26.59 -30.40 -8.66
CA LEU A 10 -25.27 -30.61 -8.02
C LEU A 10 -24.09 -29.94 -8.75
N THR A 11 -24.30 -29.31 -9.92
CA THR A 11 -23.23 -28.66 -10.69
C THR A 11 -22.99 -27.19 -10.33
N LEU A 12 -23.76 -26.62 -9.38
CA LEU A 12 -23.68 -25.21 -9.01
C LEU A 12 -22.69 -24.87 -7.86
N VAL A 13 -21.96 -25.86 -7.31
CA VAL A 13 -21.07 -25.64 -6.16
C VAL A 13 -19.62 -25.97 -6.50
N LEU A 14 -19.10 -25.45 -7.61
CA LEU A 14 -17.65 -25.46 -7.90
C LEU A 14 -17.19 -24.15 -8.56
N VAL A 15 -17.83 -23.01 -8.24
CA VAL A 15 -17.10 -21.74 -8.34
C VAL A 15 -16.12 -21.75 -7.17
N GLY A 16 -14.97 -22.39 -7.40
CA GLY A 16 -13.91 -22.46 -6.41
C GLY A 16 -13.61 -21.07 -5.88
N CYS A 17 -13.50 -20.94 -4.56
CA CYS A 17 -12.88 -19.80 -3.92
C CYS A 17 -11.40 -19.73 -4.34
N ASN A 18 -11.12 -19.34 -5.58
CA ASN A 18 -9.85 -18.73 -5.91
C ASN A 18 -9.98 -17.29 -5.41
N GLU A 19 -9.62 -17.07 -4.14
CA GLU A 19 -9.37 -15.72 -3.65
C GLU A 19 -8.39 -15.09 -4.63
N ALA A 20 -8.83 -14.03 -5.33
CA ALA A 20 -7.95 -13.26 -6.18
C ALA A 20 -6.75 -12.83 -5.34
N LYS A 21 -5.53 -13.14 -5.80
CA LYS A 21 -4.31 -12.71 -5.13
C LYS A 21 -3.78 -11.52 -5.89
N PRO A 22 -3.33 -10.46 -5.20
CA PRO A 22 -2.68 -9.36 -5.88
C PRO A 22 -1.43 -9.86 -6.59
N ASP A 23 -1.19 -9.30 -7.77
CA ASP A 23 0.03 -9.55 -8.53
C ASP A 23 1.22 -8.94 -7.77
N PHE A 24 2.07 -9.82 -7.24
CA PHE A 24 3.21 -9.41 -6.42
C PHE A 24 4.22 -8.60 -7.23
N ASP A 25 4.41 -8.92 -8.50
CA ASP A 25 5.36 -8.22 -9.37
C ASP A 25 4.87 -6.79 -9.62
N ASN A 26 3.57 -6.63 -9.88
CA ASN A 26 2.95 -5.30 -10.03
C ASN A 26 3.05 -4.46 -8.74
N VAL A 27 2.87 -5.07 -7.55
CA VAL A 27 3.06 -4.38 -6.27
C VAL A 27 4.53 -3.95 -6.09
N SER A 28 5.47 -4.86 -6.36
CA SER A 28 6.90 -4.58 -6.22
C SER A 28 7.36 -3.45 -7.15
N GLU A 29 6.97 -3.50 -8.43
CA GLU A 29 7.27 -2.44 -9.40
C GLU A 29 6.66 -1.10 -9.01
N SER A 30 5.42 -1.10 -8.51
CA SER A 30 4.75 0.11 -8.03
C SER A 30 5.48 0.75 -6.85
N LEU A 31 5.97 -0.06 -5.91
CA LEU A 31 6.76 0.42 -4.76
C LEU A 31 8.10 1.02 -5.21
N VAL A 32 8.82 0.35 -6.12
CA VAL A 32 10.08 0.84 -6.68
C VAL A 32 9.88 2.16 -7.43
N ASN A 33 8.79 2.27 -8.21
CA ASN A 33 8.49 3.51 -8.90
C ASN A 33 8.14 4.64 -7.92
N ALA A 34 7.35 4.36 -6.88
CA ALA A 34 7.02 5.33 -5.85
C ALA A 34 8.28 5.82 -5.12
N GLU A 35 9.21 4.92 -4.74
CA GLU A 35 10.51 5.32 -4.18
C GLU A 35 11.28 6.26 -5.11
N ARG A 36 11.39 5.90 -6.39
CA ARG A 36 12.11 6.71 -7.38
C ARG A 36 11.52 8.11 -7.49
N VAL A 37 10.20 8.23 -7.62
CA VAL A 37 9.51 9.53 -7.72
C VAL A 37 9.68 10.35 -6.43
N MET A 38 9.62 9.71 -5.26
CA MET A 38 9.82 10.41 -4.00
C MET A 38 11.26 10.90 -3.83
N ASN A 39 12.25 10.15 -4.29
CA ASN A 39 13.67 10.52 -4.22
C ASN A 39 14.00 11.76 -5.09
N ASP A 40 13.18 12.03 -6.11
CA ASP A 40 13.33 13.21 -6.97
C ASP A 40 12.72 14.49 -6.33
N LYS A 41 12.06 14.40 -5.17
CA LYS A 41 11.45 15.57 -4.50
C LYS A 41 12.48 16.33 -3.66
N ASP A 42 12.46 17.66 -3.75
CA ASP A 42 13.42 18.56 -3.10
C ASP A 42 13.61 18.36 -1.58
N LEU A 43 12.53 18.00 -0.87
CA LEU A 43 12.54 17.81 0.58
C LEU A 43 13.03 16.43 1.03
N VAL A 44 13.03 15.46 0.11
CA VAL A 44 13.35 14.06 0.38
C VAL A 44 14.84 13.82 0.09
N ILE A 45 15.48 13.05 0.97
CA ILE A 45 16.82 12.52 0.75
C ILE A 45 16.72 11.14 0.13
N THR A 46 15.90 10.29 0.73
CA THR A 46 15.61 8.96 0.22
C THR A 46 14.31 8.44 0.80
N THR A 47 13.64 7.59 0.05
CA THR A 47 12.56 6.73 0.50
C THR A 47 13.03 5.29 0.40
N ALA A 48 12.62 4.46 1.36
CA ALA A 48 12.89 3.03 1.34
C ALA A 48 11.64 2.27 1.73
N THR A 49 11.35 1.18 1.02
CA THR A 49 10.18 0.33 1.22
C THR A 49 10.58 -1.09 1.55
N SER A 50 9.69 -1.79 2.24
CA SER A 50 9.75 -3.25 2.39
C SER A 50 8.34 -3.81 2.39
N SER A 51 8.18 -5.02 1.88
CA SER A 51 6.90 -5.73 1.87
C SER A 51 7.09 -7.13 2.45
N GLN A 52 6.38 -7.42 3.54
CA GLN A 52 6.40 -8.74 4.17
C GLN A 52 5.01 -9.09 4.69
N SER A 53 4.52 -10.30 4.37
CA SER A 53 3.27 -10.84 4.93
C SER A 53 2.07 -9.90 4.82
N LYS A 54 1.87 -9.29 3.65
CA LYS A 54 0.79 -8.31 3.38
C LYS A 54 0.90 -6.98 4.16
N ILE A 55 2.06 -6.70 4.73
CA ILE A 55 2.38 -5.40 5.33
C ILE A 55 3.45 -4.74 4.48
N ILE A 56 3.15 -3.53 4.00
CA ILE A 56 4.11 -2.66 3.35
C ILE A 56 4.59 -1.65 4.39
N ASN A 57 5.89 -1.51 4.55
CA ASN A 57 6.48 -0.46 5.35
C ASN A 57 7.24 0.47 4.43
N PHE A 58 7.12 1.78 4.63
CA PHE A 58 7.99 2.73 3.96
C PHE A 58 8.50 3.81 4.92
N ARG A 59 9.71 4.29 4.67
CA ARG A 59 10.33 5.38 5.41
C ARG A 59 10.71 6.48 4.44
N ILE A 60 10.35 7.71 4.77
CA ILE A 60 10.84 8.90 4.06
C ILE A 60 11.89 9.57 4.94
N LEU A 61 13.13 9.62 4.46
CA LEU A 61 14.19 10.42 5.08
C LEU A 61 14.18 11.82 4.45
N ILE A 62 14.07 12.86 5.28
CA ILE A 62 14.01 14.26 4.85
C ILE A 62 15.23 15.06 5.35
N LYS A 63 15.53 16.17 4.66
CA LYS A 63 16.72 17.01 4.93
C LYS A 63 16.75 17.63 6.34
N ASP A 64 15.66 18.25 6.75
CA ASP A 64 15.51 18.94 8.05
C ASP A 64 14.09 18.69 8.59
N ARG A 65 13.51 19.64 9.33
CA ARG A 65 12.13 19.57 9.79
C ARG A 65 11.14 20.03 8.73
N ILE A 66 9.98 19.40 8.73
CA ILE A 66 8.80 19.79 7.95
C ILE A 66 7.62 19.96 8.89
N ASN A 67 6.60 20.67 8.44
CA ASN A 67 5.34 20.79 9.17
C ASN A 67 4.36 19.64 8.83
N ASN A 68 3.23 19.60 9.55
CA ASN A 68 2.23 18.54 9.40
C ASN A 68 1.61 18.50 7.99
N GLU A 69 1.47 19.64 7.31
CA GLU A 69 0.90 19.71 5.95
C GLU A 69 1.86 19.13 4.92
N GLN A 70 3.14 19.49 5.01
CA GLN A 70 4.21 18.92 4.19
C GLN A 70 4.35 17.41 4.41
N ALA A 71 4.26 16.95 5.67
CA ALA A 71 4.29 15.54 6.01
C ALA A 71 3.14 14.76 5.36
N LYS A 72 1.91 15.29 5.47
CA LYS A 72 0.74 14.72 4.80
C LYS A 72 0.87 14.71 3.29
N GLY A 73 1.40 15.80 2.71
CA GLY A 73 1.68 15.90 1.27
C GLY A 73 2.60 14.79 0.78
N LEU A 74 3.76 14.61 1.44
CA LEU A 74 4.72 13.57 1.06
C LEU A 74 4.15 12.15 1.15
N VAL A 75 3.39 11.87 2.20
CA VAL A 75 2.75 10.56 2.37
C VAL A 75 1.68 10.33 1.31
N ASN A 76 0.81 11.33 1.07
CA ASN A 76 -0.22 11.23 0.03
C ASN A 76 0.39 11.07 -1.36
N ASP A 77 1.48 11.78 -1.65
CA ASP A 77 2.21 11.62 -2.91
C ASP A 77 2.70 10.18 -3.09
N PHE A 78 3.29 9.58 -2.06
CA PHE A 78 3.73 8.19 -2.10
C PHE A 78 2.55 7.22 -2.33
N PHE A 79 1.43 7.38 -1.62
CA PHE A 79 0.22 6.57 -1.84
C PHE A 79 -0.32 6.74 -3.27
N ASN A 80 -0.39 7.98 -3.77
CA ASN A 80 -0.85 8.26 -5.12
C ASN A 80 0.04 7.62 -6.19
N GLU A 81 1.36 7.60 -5.98
CA GLU A 81 2.29 6.95 -6.91
C GLU A 81 2.13 5.43 -6.92
N ILE A 82 1.84 4.80 -5.77
CA ILE A 82 1.49 3.37 -5.76
C ILE A 82 0.16 3.16 -6.50
N ASP A 83 -0.88 3.89 -6.12
CA ASP A 83 -2.25 3.68 -6.62
C ASP A 83 -2.34 3.81 -8.15
N LYS A 84 -1.55 4.69 -8.76
CA LYS A 84 -1.48 4.86 -10.24
C LYS A 84 -0.94 3.64 -10.98
N ASN A 85 -0.06 2.86 -10.35
CA ASN A 85 0.68 1.77 -11.00
C ASN A 85 0.11 0.39 -10.64
N ILE A 86 -0.83 0.33 -9.70
CA ILE A 86 -1.52 -0.90 -9.32
C ILE A 86 -2.68 -1.19 -10.28
N THR A 87 -2.70 -2.41 -10.83
CA THR A 87 -3.72 -2.84 -11.80
C THR A 87 -5.09 -3.07 -11.15
N ASP A 88 -5.13 -3.69 -9.96
CA ASP A 88 -6.35 -3.90 -9.17
C ASP A 88 -6.24 -3.21 -7.81
N LEU A 89 -6.59 -1.93 -7.80
CA LEU A 89 -6.48 -1.08 -6.62
C LEU A 89 -7.39 -1.55 -5.48
N GLU A 90 -8.57 -2.06 -5.79
CA GLU A 90 -9.47 -2.57 -4.75
C GLU A 90 -8.88 -3.80 -4.06
N LEU A 91 -8.40 -4.78 -4.84
CA LEU A 91 -7.79 -5.98 -4.28
C LEU A 91 -6.53 -5.64 -3.48
N PHE A 92 -5.72 -4.70 -3.97
CA PHE A 92 -4.56 -4.19 -3.25
C PHE A 92 -4.96 -3.60 -1.89
N LYS A 93 -5.95 -2.68 -1.87
CA LYS A 93 -6.42 -2.04 -0.63
C LYS A 93 -7.03 -3.02 0.36
N LYS A 94 -7.69 -4.09 -0.11
CA LYS A 94 -8.22 -5.18 0.72
C LYS A 94 -7.12 -6.12 1.23
N THR A 95 -5.99 -6.21 0.52
CA THR A 95 -4.92 -7.15 0.88
C THR A 95 -3.89 -6.55 1.82
N TYR A 96 -3.43 -5.32 1.57
CA TYR A 96 -2.25 -4.76 2.23
C TYR A 96 -2.60 -3.68 3.26
N SER A 97 -2.03 -3.82 4.45
CA SER A 97 -1.86 -2.68 5.38
C SER A 97 -0.53 -1.99 5.07
N ILE A 98 -0.50 -0.66 5.15
CA ILE A 98 0.69 0.15 4.89
C ILE A 98 1.06 0.92 6.15
N LYS A 99 2.31 0.84 6.59
CA LYS A 99 2.86 1.59 7.72
C LYS A 99 3.96 2.51 7.22
N PHE A 100 4.08 3.67 7.86
CA PHE A 100 5.12 4.60 7.48
C PHE A 100 5.70 5.38 8.65
N ASP A 101 6.91 5.88 8.42
CA ASP A 101 7.50 6.93 9.22
C ASP A 101 8.23 7.96 8.36
N ILE A 102 8.34 9.18 8.88
CA ILE A 102 9.15 10.26 8.32
C ILE A 102 10.25 10.56 9.32
N LYS A 103 11.49 10.44 8.87
CA LYS A 103 12.68 10.61 9.70
C LYS A 103 13.48 11.82 9.23
N SER A 104 13.91 12.64 10.19
CA SER A 104 14.85 13.74 9.92
C SER A 104 16.27 13.21 9.79
N GLN A 105 16.98 13.60 8.73
CA GLN A 105 18.39 13.30 8.56
C GLN A 105 19.26 14.07 9.56
N LYS A 106 18.87 15.30 9.89
CA LYS A 106 19.64 16.23 10.72
C LYS A 106 19.90 15.71 12.13
N ASP A 107 18.87 15.15 12.76
CA ASP A 107 18.91 14.70 14.15
C ASP A 107 18.54 13.21 14.30
N GLY A 108 18.19 12.53 13.21
CA GLY A 108 17.82 11.12 13.22
C GLY A 108 16.48 10.82 13.90
N GLN A 109 15.68 11.85 14.24
CA GLN A 109 14.41 11.65 14.92
C GLN A 109 13.30 11.25 13.96
N ILE A 110 12.42 10.34 14.40
CA ILE A 110 11.13 10.12 13.74
C ILE A 110 10.25 11.33 14.08
N LEU A 111 9.87 12.08 13.06
CA LEU A 111 9.03 13.27 13.21
C LEU A 111 7.55 12.90 13.15
N TYR A 112 7.20 11.95 12.29
CA TYR A 112 5.82 11.55 12.02
C TYR A 112 5.78 10.06 11.75
N GLN A 113 4.68 9.42 12.16
CA GLN A 113 4.41 8.03 11.81
C GLN A 113 2.91 7.81 11.61
N GLY A 114 2.56 6.75 10.90
CA GLY A 114 1.17 6.44 10.66
C GLY A 114 0.98 5.14 9.93
N LYS A 115 -0.29 4.86 9.61
CA LYS A 115 -0.68 3.65 8.91
C LYS A 115 -2.00 3.82 8.17
N ARG A 116 -2.18 3.02 7.12
CA ARG A 116 -3.46 2.72 6.50
C ARG A 116 -3.70 1.23 6.70
N GLU A 117 -4.79 0.87 7.38
CA GLU A 117 -5.16 -0.54 7.49
C GLU A 117 -5.77 -1.05 6.18
N LYS A 118 -5.68 -2.35 5.94
CA LYS A 118 -6.41 -2.98 4.84
C LYS A 118 -7.91 -2.71 4.97
N GLU A 119 -8.62 -2.63 3.86
CA GLU A 119 -10.05 -2.32 3.78
C GLU A 119 -10.42 -0.90 4.27
N GLU A 120 -9.44 -0.09 4.68
CA GLU A 120 -9.63 1.31 5.05
C GLU A 120 -9.01 2.25 4.01
N ASP A 121 -9.73 3.33 3.70
CA ASP A 121 -9.23 4.44 2.86
C ASP A 121 -8.59 5.56 3.68
N GLN A 122 -8.81 5.58 5.00
CA GLN A 122 -8.28 6.63 5.87
C GLN A 122 -6.88 6.29 6.36
N ILE A 123 -6.02 7.32 6.38
CA ILE A 123 -4.70 7.23 6.99
C ILE A 123 -4.81 7.69 8.44
N TRP A 124 -4.43 6.81 9.36
CA TRP A 124 -4.23 7.16 10.76
C TRP A 124 -2.83 7.75 10.97
N TRP A 125 -2.76 8.83 11.75
CA TRP A 125 -1.54 9.59 12.01
C TRP A 125 -1.23 9.65 13.50
N GLN A 126 0.07 9.60 13.81
CA GLN A 126 0.64 9.97 15.09
C GLN A 126 1.64 11.11 14.86
N PHE A 127 1.27 12.29 15.33
CA PHE A 127 2.09 13.51 15.32
C PHE A 127 2.89 13.64 16.61
#